data_AF-A0A5B9DM41-F1
#
_entry.id   AF-A0A5B9DM41-F1
#
_cell.length_a   1.000
_cell.length_b   1.000
_cell.length_c   1.000
_cell.angle_alpha   90.00
_cell.angle_beta   90.00
_cell.angle_gamma   90.00
#
_symmetry.space_group_name_H-M   'P 1'
#
loop_
_entity.id
_entity.type
_entity.pdbx_description
1 polymer ?
#
loop_
_entity_poly.entity_id
_entity_poly.type
_entity_poly.pdbx_seq_one_letter_code
_entity_poly.pdbx_strand_id
1 'polypeptide(L)'
;MPPPKDEEPVAETCTPELTPLWRAIVEEVCAVHKVPAAALLDGSRHKEIKAARDAICFELSTRTAMTLPEMALRLRVSVGSVQRALRRQRRRENIASGVIHHRNTQILELRAAGLSYSQVALRVGVTRSVVSAVIRSRRIRDEANK
;
A
#
# COMPACT_ATOMS: atom_id res chain seq x y z
N MET A 1 52.32 38.63 14.25
CA MET A 1 51.40 38.39 13.12
C MET A 1 51.07 36.91 13.08
N PRO A 2 49.78 36.51 13.09
CA PRO A 2 49.38 35.13 12.84
C PRO A 2 49.49 34.79 11.34
N PRO A 3 49.59 33.50 10.95
CA PRO A 3 49.73 33.09 9.56
C PRO A 3 48.42 33.25 8.77
N PRO A 4 48.49 33.45 7.43
CA PRO A 4 47.32 33.53 6.58
C PRO A 4 46.67 32.15 6.45
N LYS A 5 45.37 32.09 6.75
CA LYS A 5 44.49 31.01 6.33
C LYS A 5 43.88 31.48 5.03
N ASP A 6 44.02 30.71 3.95
CA ASP A 6 43.08 30.63 2.84
C ASP A 6 43.54 29.47 1.93
N GLU A 7 43.16 28.24 2.32
CA GLU A 7 43.06 27.13 1.38
C GLU A 7 41.60 27.08 0.91
N GLU A 8 41.38 27.41 -0.36
CA GLU A 8 40.14 27.08 -1.06
C GLU A 8 39.99 25.55 -1.15
N PRO A 9 38.74 25.07 -1.30
CA PRO A 9 38.53 24.11 -2.37
C PRO A 9 37.38 24.52 -3.29
N VAL A 10 37.78 24.65 -4.55
CA VAL A 10 37.06 24.40 -5.80
C VAL A 10 36.06 23.24 -5.69
N ALA A 11 34.85 23.45 -6.23
CA ALA A 11 34.05 22.51 -7.05
C ALA A 11 32.56 22.93 -6.99
N GLU A 12 32.04 23.58 -8.02
CA GLU A 12 31.49 22.96 -9.23
C GLU A 12 29.99 22.61 -9.13
N THR A 13 29.26 23.17 -10.09
CA THR A 13 27.99 22.70 -10.65
C THR A 13 26.77 22.75 -9.72
N CYS A 14 26.15 23.93 -9.71
CA CYS A 14 24.72 24.06 -9.50
C CYS A 14 23.98 23.44 -10.70
N THR A 15 23.79 22.12 -10.68
CA THR A 15 22.80 21.47 -11.56
C THR A 15 21.41 21.76 -11.01
N PRO A 16 20.43 22.18 -11.84
CA PRO A 16 19.07 22.40 -11.37
C PRO A 16 18.56 21.12 -10.72
N GLU A 17 18.12 21.25 -9.47
CA GLU A 17 17.63 20.14 -8.65
C GLU A 17 16.60 19.33 -9.44
N LEU A 18 17.01 18.15 -9.92
CA LEU A 18 16.10 17.05 -10.16
C LEU A 18 15.44 16.79 -8.81
N THR A 19 14.27 17.40 -8.57
CA THR A 19 13.43 17.06 -7.43
C THR A 19 13.31 15.54 -7.45
N PRO A 20 13.86 14.85 -6.42
CA PRO A 20 13.93 13.40 -6.49
C PRO A 20 12.50 12.88 -6.61
N LEU A 21 12.23 12.04 -7.62
CA LEU A 21 10.89 11.62 -8.07
C LEU A 21 9.89 11.32 -6.94
N TRP A 22 10.37 10.83 -5.79
CA TRP A 22 9.58 10.59 -4.60
C TRP A 22 8.92 11.85 -4.01
N ARG A 23 9.56 13.04 -4.07
CA ARG A 23 8.98 14.30 -3.60
C ARG A 23 7.80 14.72 -4.46
N ALA A 24 7.95 14.63 -5.79
CA ALA A 24 6.86 14.91 -6.73
C ALA A 24 5.65 13.98 -6.48
N ILE A 25 5.90 12.69 -6.23
CA ILE A 25 4.85 11.73 -5.87
C ILE A 25 4.15 12.12 -4.56
N VAL A 26 4.90 12.53 -3.54
CA VAL A 26 4.32 12.97 -2.26
C VAL A 26 3.44 14.20 -2.46
N GLU A 27 3.90 15.20 -3.20
CA GLU A 27 3.14 16.42 -3.49
C GLU A 27 1.86 16.13 -4.29
N GLU A 28 1.96 15.30 -5.33
CA GLU A 28 0.82 14.87 -6.15
C GLU A 28 -0.26 14.19 -5.29
N VAL A 29 0.12 13.23 -4.47
CA VAL A 29 -0.82 12.51 -3.60
C VAL A 29 -1.37 13.41 -2.50
N CYS A 30 -0.55 14.30 -1.92
CA CYS A 30 -0.99 15.31 -0.97
C CYS A 30 -2.08 16.23 -1.54
N ALA A 31 -1.92 16.68 -2.79
CA ALA A 31 -2.88 17.52 -3.48
C ALA A 31 -4.21 16.79 -3.69
N VAL A 32 -4.18 15.53 -4.15
CA VAL A 32 -5.38 14.70 -4.35
C VAL A 32 -6.14 14.48 -3.04
N HIS A 33 -5.42 14.19 -1.96
CA HIS A 33 -6.02 13.92 -0.65
C HIS A 33 -6.31 15.17 0.18
N LYS A 34 -5.95 16.37 -0.30
CA LYS A 34 -6.05 17.64 0.44
C LYS A 34 -5.36 17.59 1.81
N VAL A 35 -4.23 16.89 1.90
CA VAL A 35 -3.46 16.73 3.14
C VAL A 35 -2.13 17.49 3.00
N PRO A 36 -1.77 18.36 3.97
CA PRO A 36 -0.47 19.03 3.93
C PRO A 36 0.66 18.01 4.14
N ALA A 37 1.74 18.13 3.37
CA ALA A 37 2.87 17.20 3.43
C ALA A 37 3.49 17.07 4.84
N ALA A 38 3.48 18.17 5.61
CA ALA A 38 3.92 18.17 7.01
C ALA A 38 3.11 17.20 7.89
N ALA A 39 1.81 17.06 7.66
CA ALA A 39 0.94 16.19 8.45
C ALA A 39 1.18 14.68 8.16
N LEU A 40 1.81 14.34 7.03
CA LEU A 40 2.20 12.96 6.75
C LEU A 40 3.30 12.46 7.68
N LEU A 41 4.16 13.35 8.17
CA LEU A 41 5.31 13.03 9.02
C LEU A 41 4.98 13.09 10.52
N ASP A 42 3.87 13.72 10.89
CA ASP A 42 3.48 13.96 12.30
C ASP A 42 2.95 12.72 13.03
N GLY A 43 3.11 11.52 12.45
CA GLY A 43 2.63 10.27 13.06
C GLY A 43 1.11 10.18 13.24
N SER A 44 0.36 11.18 12.76
CA SER A 44 -1.08 11.29 12.99
C SER A 44 -1.83 10.07 12.47
N ARG A 45 -2.86 9.68 13.24
CA ARG A 45 -3.71 8.51 12.99
C ARG A 45 -5.03 8.88 12.31
N HIS A 46 -5.23 10.14 11.92
CA HIS A 46 -6.41 10.53 11.17
C HIS A 46 -6.57 9.67 9.90
N LYS A 47 -7.80 9.26 9.64
CA LYS A 47 -8.14 8.31 8.57
C LYS A 47 -7.66 8.80 7.19
N GLU A 48 -7.75 10.11 6.95
CA GLU A 48 -7.34 10.77 5.71
C GLU A 48 -5.83 10.81 5.53
N ILE A 49 -5.09 11.25 6.56
CA ILE A 49 -3.62 11.23 6.57
C ILE A 49 -3.09 9.81 6.36
N LYS A 50 -3.72 8.83 7.03
CA LYS A 50 -3.36 7.42 6.86
C LYS A 50 -3.66 6.93 5.43
N ALA A 51 -4.77 7.35 4.83
CA ALA A 51 -5.10 6.98 3.45
C ALA A 51 -4.11 7.60 2.45
N ALA A 52 -3.75 8.87 2.62
CA ALA A 52 -2.75 9.54 1.81
C ALA A 52 -1.38 8.85 1.95
N ARG A 53 -0.95 8.51 3.18
CA ARG A 53 0.30 7.79 3.42
C ARG A 53 0.31 6.40 2.77
N ASP A 54 -0.81 5.68 2.81
CA ASP A 54 -0.95 4.38 2.15
C ASP A 54 -0.83 4.52 0.62
N ALA A 55 -1.43 5.56 0.03
CA ALA A 55 -1.33 5.85 -1.39
C ALA A 55 0.10 6.23 -1.81
N ILE A 56 0.79 7.06 -1.03
CA ILE A 56 2.20 7.42 -1.27
C ILE A 56 3.09 6.17 -1.26
N CYS A 57 2.92 5.29 -0.27
CA CYS A 57 3.69 4.04 -0.23
C CYS A 57 3.48 3.21 -1.50
N PHE A 58 2.25 3.17 -2.00
CA PHE A 58 1.94 2.44 -3.22
C PHE A 58 2.60 3.07 -4.44
N GLU A 59 2.41 4.37 -4.68
CA GLU A 59 2.99 5.10 -5.81
C GLU A 59 4.52 5.04 -5.81
N LEU A 60 5.15 5.13 -4.63
CA LEU A 60 6.59 4.93 -4.51
C LEU A 60 6.99 3.51 -4.92
N SER A 61 6.22 2.48 -4.53
CA SER A 61 6.55 1.10 -4.89
C SER A 61 6.33 0.75 -6.37
N THR A 62 5.51 1.52 -7.08
CA THR A 62 5.16 1.28 -8.49
C THR A 62 5.97 2.14 -9.45
N ARG A 63 6.19 3.41 -9.10
CA ARG A 63 6.85 4.41 -9.97
C ARG A 63 8.33 4.58 -9.68
N THR A 64 8.85 3.97 -8.61
CA THR A 64 10.27 4.06 -8.24
C THR A 64 10.84 2.69 -7.92
N ALA A 65 12.16 2.54 -8.05
CA ALA A 65 12.89 1.35 -7.63
C ALA A 65 13.24 1.35 -6.12
N MET A 66 12.53 2.16 -5.32
CA MET A 66 12.84 2.37 -3.92
C MET A 66 12.57 1.12 -3.09
N THR A 67 13.51 0.78 -2.22
CA THR A 67 13.36 -0.38 -1.31
C THR A 67 12.43 -0.05 -0.14
N LEU A 68 11.83 -1.07 0.49
CA LEU A 68 10.95 -0.86 1.65
C LEU A 68 11.64 -0.10 2.81
N PRO A 69 12.91 -0.38 3.17
CA PRO A 69 13.63 0.39 4.19
C PRO A 69 13.84 1.85 3.79
N GLU A 70 14.12 2.10 2.51
CA GLU A 70 14.30 3.46 2.01
C GLU A 70 12.99 4.26 2.04
N MET A 71 11.86 3.66 1.63
CA MET A 71 10.53 4.27 1.77
C MET A 71 10.21 4.59 3.23
N ALA A 72 10.51 3.66 4.13
CA ALA A 72 10.28 3.80 5.57
C ALA A 72 11.07 4.98 6.16
N LEU A 73 12.33 5.13 5.75
CA LEU A 73 13.19 6.25 6.14
C LEU A 73 12.63 7.59 5.66
N ARG A 74 12.24 7.68 4.39
CA ARG A 74 11.72 8.92 3.77
C ARG A 74 10.40 9.37 4.39
N LEU A 75 9.53 8.43 4.73
CA LEU A 75 8.22 8.69 5.32
C LEU A 75 8.23 8.72 6.86
N ARG A 76 9.39 8.52 7.50
CA ARG A 76 9.54 8.43 8.97
C ARG A 76 8.58 7.43 9.61
N VAL A 77 8.41 6.27 8.98
CA VAL A 77 7.57 5.18 9.49
C VAL A 77 8.37 3.89 9.60
N SER A 78 7.84 2.90 10.32
CA SER A 78 8.46 1.58 10.35
C SER A 78 8.24 0.83 9.03
N VAL A 79 9.19 -0.03 8.65
CA VAL A 79 9.08 -0.93 7.49
C VAL A 79 7.80 -1.76 7.55
N GLY A 80 7.43 -2.26 8.74
CA GLY A 80 6.18 -2.99 8.94
C GLY A 80 4.92 -2.14 8.66
N SER A 81 4.99 -0.83 8.84
CA SER A 81 3.89 0.09 8.47
C SER A 81 3.77 0.22 6.96
N VAL A 82 4.90 0.34 6.24
CA VAL A 82 4.94 0.34 4.77
C VAL A 82 4.37 -0.96 4.21
N GLN A 83 4.80 -2.12 4.74
CA GLN A 83 4.27 -3.41 4.32
C GLN A 83 2.76 -3.53 4.55
N ARG A 84 2.26 -3.07 5.70
CA ARG A 84 0.81 -3.05 5.98
C ARG A 84 0.07 -2.10 5.03
N ALA A 85 0.63 -0.94 4.71
CA ALA A 85 0.07 0.01 3.77
C ALA A 85 -0.09 -0.62 2.37
N LEU A 86 0.98 -1.22 1.84
CA LEU A 86 0.95 -1.90 0.54
C LEU A 86 -0.04 -3.07 0.51
N ARG A 87 -0.12 -3.87 1.58
CA ARG A 87 -1.13 -4.93 1.69
C ARG A 87 -2.55 -4.40 1.69
N ARG A 88 -2.81 -3.27 2.38
CA ARG A 88 -4.13 -2.62 2.38
C ARG A 88 -4.50 -2.11 0.99
N GLN A 89 -3.56 -1.47 0.29
CA GLN A 89 -3.81 -0.92 -1.03
C GLN A 89 -4.08 -2.01 -2.06
N ARG A 90 -3.24 -3.05 -2.14
CA ARG A 90 -3.50 -4.22 -3.01
C ARG A 90 -4.84 -4.88 -2.70
N ARG A 91 -5.23 -4.95 -1.42
CA ARG A 91 -6.55 -5.48 -1.05
C ARG A 91 -7.68 -4.60 -1.58
N ARG A 92 -7.55 -3.26 -1.53
CA ARG A 92 -8.54 -2.33 -2.09
C ARG A 92 -8.64 -2.47 -3.61
N GLU A 93 -7.51 -2.56 -4.31
CA GLU A 93 -7.48 -2.78 -5.76
C GLU A 93 -8.14 -4.11 -6.14
N ASN A 94 -7.85 -5.18 -5.41
CA ASN A 94 -8.49 -6.48 -5.63
C ASN A 94 -10.01 -6.46 -5.34
N ILE A 95 -10.48 -5.54 -4.48
CA ILE A 95 -11.92 -5.32 -4.27
C ILE A 95 -12.49 -4.50 -5.44
N ALA A 96 -11.84 -3.40 -5.81
CA ALA A 96 -12.30 -2.49 -6.86
C ALA A 96 -12.33 -3.16 -8.23
N SER A 97 -11.33 -3.98 -8.54
CA SER A 97 -11.25 -4.80 -9.77
C SER A 97 -12.21 -5.99 -9.79
N GLY A 98 -12.96 -6.23 -8.71
CA GLY A 98 -13.88 -7.36 -8.62
C GLY A 98 -13.20 -8.73 -8.47
N VAL A 99 -11.87 -8.82 -8.41
CA VAL A 99 -11.13 -10.09 -8.28
C VAL A 99 -11.57 -10.87 -7.04
N ILE A 100 -11.74 -10.20 -5.90
CA ILE A 100 -12.23 -10.86 -4.67
C ILE A 100 -13.66 -11.35 -4.86
N HIS A 101 -14.50 -10.56 -5.52
CA HIS A 101 -15.89 -10.92 -5.76
C HIS A 101 -15.98 -12.15 -6.68
N HIS A 102 -15.31 -12.11 -7.84
CA HIS A 102 -15.25 -13.21 -8.79
C HIS A 102 -14.74 -14.50 -8.14
N ARG A 103 -13.63 -14.42 -7.39
CA ARG A 103 -13.08 -15.55 -6.67
C ARG A 103 -14.05 -16.12 -5.63
N ASN A 104 -14.75 -15.27 -4.89
CA ASN A 104 -15.73 -15.72 -3.90
C ASN A 104 -16.94 -16.37 -4.58
N THR A 105 -17.38 -15.86 -5.72
CA THR A 105 -18.45 -16.46 -6.53
C THR A 105 -18.05 -17.86 -6.99
N GLN A 106 -16.84 -18.02 -7.55
CA GLN A 106 -16.30 -19.33 -7.92
C GLN A 106 -16.25 -20.31 -6.74
N ILE A 107 -15.85 -19.85 -5.55
CA ILE A 107 -15.85 -20.69 -4.33
C ILE A 107 -17.25 -21.21 -4.02
N LEU A 108 -18.28 -20.35 -4.12
CA LEU A 108 -19.66 -20.71 -3.85
C LEU A 108 -20.24 -21.65 -4.92
N GLU A 109 -19.96 -21.40 -6.20
CA GLU A 109 -20.38 -22.24 -7.33
C GLU A 109 -19.78 -23.65 -7.23
N LEU A 110 -18.47 -23.75 -7.03
CA LEU A 110 -17.80 -25.04 -6.87
C LEU A 110 -18.31 -25.79 -5.64
N ARG A 111 -18.66 -25.06 -4.57
CA ARG A 111 -19.28 -25.70 -3.40
C ARG A 111 -20.70 -26.19 -3.70
N ALA A 112 -21.50 -25.42 -4.44
CA ALA A 112 -22.83 -25.81 -4.88
C ALA A 112 -22.79 -27.04 -5.82
N ALA A 113 -21.73 -27.17 -6.64
CA ALA A 113 -21.45 -28.35 -7.46
C ALA A 113 -21.00 -29.59 -6.65
N GLY A 114 -21.00 -29.52 -5.32
CA GLY A 114 -20.72 -30.66 -4.44
C GLY A 114 -19.25 -30.88 -4.10
N LEU A 115 -18.32 -30.03 -4.58
CA LEU A 115 -16.89 -30.21 -4.30
C LEU A 115 -16.59 -30.04 -2.81
N SER A 116 -15.64 -30.85 -2.31
CA SER A 116 -15.10 -30.71 -0.96
C SER A 116 -14.28 -29.43 -0.81
N TYR A 117 -14.13 -28.95 0.42
CA TYR A 117 -13.42 -27.68 0.68
C TYR A 117 -11.96 -27.74 0.22
N SER A 118 -11.33 -28.91 0.30
CA SER A 118 -9.96 -29.13 -0.15
C SER A 118 -9.85 -29.05 -1.68
N GLN A 119 -10.83 -29.60 -2.41
CA GLN A 119 -10.88 -29.52 -3.86
C GLN A 119 -11.15 -28.08 -4.35
N VAL A 120 -12.04 -27.35 -3.68
CA VAL A 120 -12.30 -25.93 -3.97
C VAL A 120 -11.05 -25.09 -3.72
N ALA A 121 -10.39 -25.28 -2.59
CA ALA A 121 -9.16 -24.59 -2.22
C ALA A 121 -8.07 -24.76 -3.29
N LEU A 122 -7.87 -25.99 -3.76
CA LEU A 122 -6.89 -26.31 -4.79
C LEU A 122 -7.25 -25.69 -6.15
N ARG A 123 -8.51 -25.77 -6.57
CA ARG A 123 -8.97 -25.18 -7.86
C ARG A 123 -8.88 -23.65 -7.91
N VAL A 124 -9.20 -22.99 -6.81
CA VAL A 124 -9.24 -21.52 -6.73
C VAL A 124 -7.88 -20.92 -6.33
N GLY A 125 -6.93 -21.75 -5.91
CA GLY A 125 -5.61 -21.30 -5.46
C GLY A 125 -5.68 -20.54 -4.12
N VAL A 126 -6.51 -21.02 -3.19
CA VAL A 126 -6.66 -20.44 -1.84
C VAL A 126 -6.54 -21.51 -0.76
N THR A 127 -6.43 -21.11 0.50
CA THR A 127 -6.43 -22.07 1.61
C THR A 127 -7.84 -22.54 1.96
N ARG A 128 -7.94 -23.74 2.55
CA ARG A 128 -9.21 -24.29 3.05
C ARG A 128 -9.90 -23.35 4.05
N SER A 129 -9.13 -22.62 4.84
CA SER A 129 -9.65 -21.64 5.80
C SER A 129 -10.35 -20.47 5.11
N VAL A 130 -9.84 -20.00 3.96
CA VAL A 130 -10.48 -18.95 3.15
C VAL A 130 -11.81 -19.46 2.59
N VAL A 131 -11.84 -20.68 2.06
CA VAL A 131 -13.08 -21.32 1.56
C VAL A 131 -14.13 -21.39 2.67
N SER A 132 -13.75 -21.90 3.85
CA SER A 132 -14.66 -21.99 5.00
C SER A 132 -15.17 -20.62 5.45
N ALA A 133 -14.33 -19.59 5.44
CA ALA A 133 -14.72 -18.24 5.83
C ALA A 133 -15.75 -17.65 4.85
N VAL A 134 -15.52 -17.79 3.54
CA VAL A 134 -16.44 -17.29 2.50
C VAL A 134 -17.82 -17.93 2.62
N ILE A 135 -17.88 -19.26 2.75
CA ILE A 135 -19.14 -20.00 2.90
C ILE A 135 -19.89 -19.56 4.16
N ARG A 136 -19.17 -19.45 5.30
CA ARG A 136 -19.77 -19.02 6.57
C ARG A 136 -20.32 -17.59 6.47
N SER A 137 -19.55 -16.66 5.90
CA SER A 137 -19.99 -15.28 5.71
C SER A 137 -21.21 -15.16 4.80
N ARG A 138 -21.34 -16.04 3.79
CA ARG A 138 -22.54 -16.10 2.95
C ARG A 138 -23.76 -16.57 3.74
N ARG A 139 -23.63 -17.65 4.50
CA ARG A 139 -24.70 -18.19 5.34
C ARG A 139 -25.23 -17.16 6.34
N ILE A 140 -24.33 -16.46 7.06
CA ILE A 140 -24.73 -15.41 8.01
C ILE A 140 -25.52 -14.30 7.32
N ARG A 141 -25.13 -13.91 6.09
CA ARG A 141 -25.84 -12.88 5.33
C ARG A 141 -27.23 -13.34 4.89
N ASP A 142 -27.34 -14.61 4.47
CA ASP A 142 -28.63 -15.19 4.06
C ASP A 142 -29.56 -15.38 5.28
N GLU A 143 -29.02 -15.62 6.48
CA GLU A 143 -29.77 -15.67 7.75
C GLU A 143 -30.23 -14.28 8.21
N ALA A 144 -29.44 -13.23 7.99
CA ALA A 144 -29.79 -11.85 8.36
C ALA A 144 -30.85 -11.18 7.45
N ASN A 145 -31.10 -11.75 6.27
CA ASN A 145 -32.04 -11.23 5.28
C ASN A 145 -33.40 -11.99 5.28
N LYS A 146 -33.61 -12.90 6.24
CA LYS A 146 -34.87 -13.59 6.48
C LYS A 146 -35.61 -12.97 7.65
#